data_AF-A0A6A4WPZ0-F1
#
_entry.id   AF-A0A6A4WPZ0-F1
#
_cell.length_a   1.000
_cell.length_b   1.000
_cell.length_c   1.000
_cell.angle_alpha   90.00
_cell.angle_beta   90.00
_cell.angle_gamma   90.00
#
_symmetry.space_group_name_H-M   'P 1'
#
loop_
_entity.id
_entity.type
_entity.pdbx_description
1 polymer ?
#
loop_
_entity_poly.entity_id
_entity_poly.type
_entity_poly.pdbx_seq_one_letter_code
_entity_poly.pdbx_strand_id
1 'polypeptide(L)'
;MMTNLQRLYPSEDLASRSILLSVADTGQACFTADLPGGASVAAAAQAALGGKFVDPRAALFLLPWEEACTMSHAFSMLHWRDTINFCPGCGAELRSRPAGHAKNCPSCDTVQYPMTSPVGITMITDAAQTRSLLVRQGRHPPGMYSCVAGFLEPGETIESCIRREVAEEVGIDLDEVGYMGSQHWPFNGGQLMVGCYGRTEQTELDIDTEELEDARWFSAEEILEAYKRIQNNPMARIRNETQKGELWVPPRGTIANRMIKTWLTDCGLLPR
;
A
#
# COMPACT_ATOMS: atom_id res chain seq x y z
N MET A 1 16.91 -20.50 11.14
CA MET A 1 16.43 -20.07 9.81
C MET A 1 17.52 -20.17 8.74
N MET A 2 18.71 -19.57 8.93
CA MET A 2 19.87 -19.77 8.02
C MET A 2 20.22 -21.25 7.80
N THR A 3 20.12 -22.09 8.84
CA THR A 3 20.37 -23.54 8.75
C THR A 3 19.41 -24.32 7.86
N ASN A 4 18.16 -23.87 7.69
CA ASN A 4 17.18 -24.52 6.81
C ASN A 4 17.33 -24.02 5.36
N LEU A 5 17.59 -22.72 5.18
CA LEU A 5 17.82 -22.15 3.86
C LEU A 5 19.15 -22.61 3.25
N GLN A 6 20.24 -22.71 4.02
CA GLN A 6 21.51 -23.29 3.55
C GLN A 6 21.38 -24.79 3.18
N ARG A 7 20.46 -25.53 3.81
CA ARG A 7 20.15 -26.92 3.41
C ARG A 7 19.40 -26.99 2.09
N LEU A 8 18.50 -26.05 1.84
CA LEU A 8 17.72 -25.96 0.60
C LEU A 8 18.55 -25.38 -0.56
N TYR A 9 19.56 -24.57 -0.25
CA TYR A 9 20.41 -23.85 -1.20
C TYR A 9 21.90 -23.97 -0.85
N PRO A 10 22.46 -25.20 -0.87
CA PRO A 10 23.84 -25.42 -0.43
C PRO A 10 24.90 -24.85 -1.38
N SER A 11 24.53 -24.57 -2.64
CA SER A 11 25.43 -24.07 -3.69
C SER A 11 25.18 -22.62 -4.10
N GLU A 12 24.17 -21.95 -3.55
CA GLU A 12 23.83 -20.56 -3.87
C GLU A 12 24.40 -19.63 -2.80
N ASP A 13 24.94 -18.49 -3.23
CA ASP A 13 25.31 -17.41 -2.33
C ASP A 13 24.04 -16.67 -1.88
N LEU A 14 23.34 -17.25 -0.91
CA LEU A 14 22.17 -16.63 -0.29
C LEU A 14 22.53 -15.30 0.39
N ALA A 15 23.79 -15.10 0.78
CA ALA A 15 24.21 -13.86 1.43
C ALA A 15 24.16 -12.67 0.44
N SER A 16 24.65 -12.84 -0.80
CA SER A 16 24.52 -11.79 -1.84
C SER A 16 23.09 -11.59 -2.34
N ARG A 17 22.20 -12.56 -2.11
CA ARG A 17 20.77 -12.46 -2.41
C ARG A 17 19.92 -11.97 -1.24
N SER A 18 20.53 -11.74 -0.07
CA SER A 18 19.82 -11.31 1.13
C SER A 18 19.91 -9.81 1.36
N ILE A 19 18.86 -9.24 1.94
CA ILE A 19 18.81 -7.84 2.39
C ILE A 19 18.48 -7.88 3.89
N LEU A 20 19.27 -7.16 4.69
CA LEU A 20 19.01 -7.01 6.12
C LEU A 20 17.78 -6.11 6.30
N LEU A 21 16.74 -6.54 6.99
CA LEU A 21 15.55 -5.72 7.23
C LEU A 21 15.62 -4.96 8.54
N SER A 22 16.06 -5.63 9.60
CA SER A 22 16.12 -5.07 10.95
C SER A 22 17.04 -5.89 11.84
N VAL A 23 17.40 -5.32 12.99
CA VAL A 23 18.05 -6.04 14.09
C VAL A 23 17.22 -5.75 15.34
N ALA A 24 16.67 -6.79 15.97
CA ALA A 24 15.92 -6.66 17.21
C ALA A 24 16.85 -6.25 18.37
N ASP A 25 16.29 -5.71 19.45
CA ASP A 25 17.04 -5.33 20.66
C ASP A 25 17.82 -6.50 21.28
N THR A 26 17.37 -7.74 21.02
CA THR A 26 18.06 -8.97 21.42
C THR A 26 19.31 -9.29 20.59
N GLY A 27 19.63 -8.47 19.58
CA GLY A 27 20.70 -8.69 18.61
C GLY A 27 20.32 -9.63 17.46
N GLN A 28 19.07 -10.09 17.39
CA GLN A 28 18.62 -10.98 16.33
C GLN A 28 18.40 -10.20 15.02
N ALA A 29 19.17 -10.54 13.98
CA ALA A 29 19.01 -9.96 12.66
C ALA A 29 17.89 -10.65 11.85
N CYS A 30 17.05 -9.84 11.20
CA CYS A 30 16.01 -10.26 10.29
C CYS A 30 16.43 -9.95 8.84
N PHE A 31 16.28 -10.91 7.94
CA PHE A 31 16.64 -10.78 6.52
C PHE A 31 15.47 -11.16 5.63
N THR A 32 15.40 -10.53 4.46
CA THR A 32 14.64 -11.03 3.31
C THR A 32 15.60 -11.61 2.27
N ALA A 33 15.15 -12.61 1.53
CA ALA A 33 15.88 -13.19 0.43
C ALA A 33 14.92 -13.62 -0.67
N ASP A 34 15.37 -13.45 -1.89
CA ASP A 34 14.72 -14.07 -3.05
C ASP A 34 15.26 -15.48 -3.25
N LEU A 35 14.35 -16.41 -3.47
CA LEU A 35 14.58 -17.85 -3.45
C LEU A 35 14.51 -18.38 -4.90
N PRO A 36 15.66 -18.66 -5.55
CA PRO A 36 15.67 -19.13 -6.93
C PRO A 36 15.10 -20.56 -7.04
N GLY A 37 14.67 -20.96 -8.24
CA GLY A 37 14.39 -22.37 -8.56
C GLY A 37 12.91 -22.75 -8.82
N GLY A 38 12.00 -21.78 -8.88
CA GLY A 38 10.62 -22.02 -9.33
C GLY A 38 9.82 -22.97 -8.42
N ALA A 39 8.82 -23.65 -8.98
CA ALA A 39 7.79 -24.36 -8.21
C ALA A 39 8.30 -25.53 -7.35
N SER A 40 9.37 -26.23 -7.77
CA SER A 40 9.91 -27.37 -7.02
C SER A 40 10.60 -26.92 -5.72
N VAL A 41 11.29 -25.77 -5.74
CA VAL A 41 11.95 -25.24 -4.55
C VAL A 41 10.96 -24.57 -3.62
N ALA A 42 9.87 -24.00 -4.16
CA ALA A 42 8.77 -23.50 -3.35
C ALA A 42 8.16 -24.61 -2.48
N ALA A 43 7.90 -25.80 -3.04
CA ALA A 43 7.35 -26.93 -2.28
C ALA A 43 8.30 -27.41 -1.15
N ALA A 44 9.60 -27.48 -1.44
CA ALA A 44 10.61 -27.87 -0.45
C ALA A 44 10.73 -26.82 0.68
N ALA A 45 10.70 -25.53 0.35
CA ALA A 45 10.70 -24.44 1.32
C ALA A 45 9.43 -24.46 2.20
N GLN A 46 8.25 -24.68 1.61
CA GLN A 46 7.00 -24.82 2.34
C GLN A 46 7.05 -25.98 3.33
N ALA A 47 7.54 -27.15 2.90
CA ALA A 47 7.67 -28.33 3.76
C ALA A 47 8.67 -28.09 4.91
N ALA A 48 9.81 -27.45 4.63
CA ALA A 48 10.86 -27.20 5.62
C ALA A 48 10.50 -26.10 6.64
N LEU A 49 9.70 -25.11 6.24
CA LEU A 49 9.31 -23.98 7.07
C LEU A 49 7.91 -24.15 7.70
N GLY A 50 7.16 -25.18 7.31
CA GLY A 50 5.77 -25.39 7.75
C GLY A 50 4.83 -24.28 7.28
N GLY A 51 5.09 -23.69 6.11
CA GLY A 51 4.40 -22.49 5.60
C GLY A 51 3.79 -22.68 4.21
N LYS A 52 3.13 -21.63 3.70
CA LYS A 52 2.63 -21.57 2.33
C LYS A 52 3.06 -20.28 1.63
N PHE A 53 3.37 -20.35 0.34
CA PHE A 53 3.43 -19.14 -0.48
C PHE A 53 2.03 -18.58 -0.67
N VAL A 54 1.89 -17.28 -0.48
CA VAL A 54 0.63 -16.55 -0.56
C VAL A 54 0.87 -15.32 -1.43
N ASP A 55 -0.17 -14.90 -2.15
CA ASP A 55 -0.15 -13.61 -2.83
C ASP A 55 0.14 -12.47 -1.82
N PRO A 56 1.10 -11.58 -2.10
CA PRO A 56 1.52 -10.57 -1.13
C PRO A 56 0.42 -9.55 -0.82
N ARG A 57 -0.54 -9.27 -1.73
CA ARG A 57 -1.69 -8.41 -1.40
C ARG A 57 -2.63 -9.11 -0.45
N ALA A 58 -2.94 -10.37 -0.70
CA ALA A 58 -3.75 -11.17 0.23
C ALA A 58 -3.08 -11.27 1.61
N ALA A 59 -1.76 -11.48 1.66
CA ALA A 59 -1.00 -11.50 2.91
C ALA A 59 -1.08 -10.16 3.66
N LEU A 60 -0.95 -9.02 2.95
CA LEU A 60 -1.05 -7.68 3.56
C LEU A 60 -2.35 -7.47 4.34
N PHE A 61 -3.46 -8.06 3.88
CA PHE A 61 -4.78 -7.89 4.50
C PHE A 61 -5.03 -8.86 5.66
N LEU A 62 -4.23 -9.92 5.78
CA LEU A 62 -4.40 -10.99 6.77
C LEU A 62 -3.39 -10.93 7.91
N LEU A 63 -2.21 -10.37 7.66
CA LEU A 63 -1.15 -10.28 8.65
C LEU A 63 -1.46 -9.22 9.73
N PRO A 64 -1.00 -9.42 10.98
CA PRO A 64 -0.92 -8.36 11.96
C PRO A 64 -0.12 -7.17 11.44
N TRP A 65 -0.39 -5.96 11.95
CA TRP A 65 0.21 -4.73 11.43
C TRP A 65 1.74 -4.75 11.39
N GLU A 66 2.39 -5.22 12.45
CA GLU A 66 3.86 -5.29 12.52
C GLU A 66 4.47 -6.26 11.50
N GLU A 67 3.82 -7.41 11.31
CA GLU A 67 4.22 -8.40 10.31
C GLU A 67 3.97 -7.87 8.89
N ALA A 68 2.85 -7.19 8.66
CA ALA A 68 2.52 -6.52 7.41
C ALA A 68 3.53 -5.42 7.06
N CYS A 69 3.99 -4.62 8.03
CA CYS A 69 5.04 -3.62 7.84
C CYS A 69 6.37 -4.29 7.43
N THR A 70 6.75 -5.36 8.13
CA THR A 70 7.98 -6.11 7.83
C THR A 70 7.93 -6.73 6.44
N MET A 71 6.81 -7.37 6.09
CA MET A 71 6.58 -7.94 4.76
C MET A 71 6.61 -6.85 3.67
N SER A 72 5.98 -5.70 3.92
CA SER A 72 5.95 -4.59 2.95
C SER A 72 7.34 -4.03 2.69
N HIS A 73 8.14 -3.84 3.75
CA HIS A 73 9.55 -3.47 3.62
C HIS A 73 10.34 -4.51 2.83
N ALA A 74 10.19 -5.79 3.17
CA ALA A 74 10.85 -6.89 2.47
C ALA A 74 10.53 -6.92 0.97
N PHE A 75 9.24 -6.80 0.63
CA PHE A 75 8.77 -6.83 -0.75
C PHE A 75 9.30 -5.65 -1.57
N SER A 76 9.23 -4.43 -1.03
CA SER A 76 9.76 -3.25 -1.72
C SER A 76 11.28 -3.29 -1.91
N MET A 77 12.01 -3.79 -0.92
CA MET A 77 13.47 -3.92 -1.02
C MET A 77 13.88 -4.94 -2.09
N LEU A 78 13.22 -6.10 -2.14
CA LEU A 78 13.46 -7.10 -3.18
C LEU A 78 13.10 -6.55 -4.57
N HIS A 79 11.93 -5.91 -4.69
CA HIS A 79 11.49 -5.31 -5.95
C HIS A 79 12.47 -4.24 -6.46
N TRP A 80 12.91 -3.31 -5.60
CA TRP A 80 13.91 -2.30 -5.95
C TRP A 80 15.24 -2.93 -6.35
N ARG A 81 15.71 -3.94 -5.60
CA ARG A 81 16.93 -4.68 -5.92
C ARG A 81 16.85 -5.28 -7.33
N ASP A 82 15.71 -5.83 -7.71
CA ASP A 82 15.56 -6.55 -8.98
C ASP A 82 15.34 -5.61 -10.18
N THR A 83 14.84 -4.40 -9.94
CA THR A 83 14.49 -3.43 -10.99
C THR A 83 15.59 -2.41 -11.26
N ILE A 84 16.33 -1.97 -10.24
CA ILE A 84 17.34 -0.91 -10.38
C ILE A 84 18.75 -1.50 -10.55
N ASN A 85 19.07 -1.99 -11.75
CA ASN A 85 20.34 -2.70 -12.00
C ASN A 85 21.42 -1.85 -12.70
N PHE A 86 21.03 -0.75 -13.34
CA PHE A 86 21.94 0.12 -14.09
C PHE A 86 21.86 1.56 -13.60
N CYS A 87 22.99 2.26 -13.65
CA CYS A 87 23.11 3.63 -13.19
C CYS A 87 22.31 4.57 -14.10
N PRO A 88 21.38 5.39 -13.58
CA PRO A 88 20.62 6.31 -14.41
C PRO A 88 21.49 7.43 -15.02
N GLY A 89 22.65 7.73 -14.42
CA GLY A 89 23.55 8.78 -14.91
C GLY A 89 24.49 8.35 -16.03
N CYS A 90 24.92 7.08 -16.08
CA CYS A 90 25.92 6.62 -17.05
C CYS A 90 25.67 5.24 -17.69
N GLY A 91 24.61 4.54 -17.29
CA GLY A 91 24.25 3.22 -17.83
C GLY A 91 25.09 2.04 -17.33
N ALA A 92 26.14 2.26 -16.53
CA ALA A 92 26.96 1.16 -15.98
C ALA A 92 26.18 0.32 -14.94
N GLU A 93 26.50 -0.97 -14.86
CA GLU A 93 25.89 -1.89 -13.88
C GLU A 93 26.19 -1.44 -12.44
N LEU A 94 25.15 -1.42 -11.61
CA LEU A 94 25.22 -1.04 -10.21
C LEU A 94 25.68 -2.21 -9.33
N ARG A 95 26.44 -1.91 -8.28
CA ARG A 95 26.86 -2.89 -7.26
C ARG A 95 26.14 -2.63 -5.95
N SER A 96 25.58 -3.66 -5.32
CA SER A 96 24.94 -3.55 -4.01
C SER A 96 25.98 -3.25 -2.93
N ARG A 97 25.66 -2.31 -2.05
CA ARG A 97 26.42 -2.07 -0.82
C ARG A 97 26.14 -3.18 0.21
N PRO A 98 27.01 -3.35 1.23
CA PRO A 98 26.72 -4.23 2.35
C PRO A 98 25.33 -3.97 2.95
N ALA A 99 24.67 -5.03 3.42
CA ALA A 99 23.28 -5.04 3.93
C ALA A 99 22.16 -4.76 2.90
N GLY A 100 22.47 -4.34 1.67
CA GLY A 100 21.52 -4.29 0.55
C GLY A 100 20.64 -3.04 0.45
N HIS A 101 20.92 -1.98 1.23
CA HIS A 101 20.11 -0.74 1.30
C HIS A 101 20.53 0.39 0.36
N ALA A 102 21.52 0.12 -0.49
CA ALA A 102 22.00 1.08 -1.47
C ALA A 102 22.80 0.34 -2.54
N LYS A 103 22.89 0.96 -3.71
CA LYS A 103 23.80 0.51 -4.78
C LYS A 103 24.74 1.63 -5.17
N ASN A 104 26.00 1.30 -5.48
CA ASN A 104 27.00 2.24 -6.00
C ASN A 104 27.31 1.95 -7.46
N CYS A 105 27.43 3.00 -8.25
CA CYS A 105 27.98 2.92 -9.60
C CYS A 105 29.51 2.93 -9.53
N PRO A 106 30.21 1.91 -10.05
CA PRO A 106 31.68 1.89 -10.05
C PRO A 106 32.31 2.86 -11.05
N SER A 107 31.53 3.39 -12.01
CA SER A 107 32.04 4.24 -13.09
C SER A 107 31.95 5.74 -12.81
N CYS A 108 30.97 6.18 -12.02
CA CYS A 108 30.72 7.60 -11.77
C CYS A 108 30.33 7.92 -10.32
N ASP A 109 30.54 6.97 -9.40
CA ASP A 109 30.29 7.09 -7.96
C ASP A 109 28.86 7.45 -7.52
N THR A 110 27.92 7.49 -8.47
CA THR A 110 26.50 7.71 -8.18
C THR A 110 25.98 6.62 -7.23
N VAL A 111 25.29 7.05 -6.19
CA VAL A 111 24.63 6.17 -5.22
C VAL A 111 23.13 6.14 -5.52
N GLN A 112 22.55 4.95 -5.55
CA GLN A 112 21.13 4.72 -5.69
C GLN A 112 20.58 4.15 -4.39
N TYR A 113 19.44 4.68 -3.96
CA TYR A 113 18.71 4.23 -2.78
C TYR A 113 17.34 3.68 -3.22
N PRO A 114 16.71 2.81 -2.39
CA PRO A 114 15.31 2.45 -2.56
C PRO A 114 14.45 3.70 -2.64
N MET A 115 13.64 3.78 -3.69
CA MET A 115 12.72 4.90 -3.90
C MET A 115 11.36 4.58 -3.29
N THR A 116 10.64 5.60 -2.86
CA THR A 116 9.25 5.48 -2.43
C THR A 116 8.51 6.70 -2.92
N SER A 117 7.48 6.48 -3.74
CA SER A 117 6.70 7.58 -4.31
C SER A 117 5.66 8.05 -3.29
N PRO A 118 5.65 9.34 -2.89
CA PRO A 118 4.61 9.87 -2.01
C PRO A 118 3.26 9.95 -2.74
N VAL A 119 2.20 9.51 -2.07
CA VAL A 119 0.83 9.48 -2.57
C VAL A 119 -0.09 10.06 -1.49
N GLY A 120 -0.80 11.14 -1.80
CA GLY A 120 -1.86 11.65 -0.93
C GLY A 120 -3.10 10.77 -1.05
N ILE A 121 -3.76 10.45 0.06
CA ILE A 121 -5.07 9.79 0.05
C ILE A 121 -5.99 10.49 1.03
N THR A 122 -7.20 10.86 0.58
CA THR A 122 -8.02 11.83 1.31
C THR A 122 -9.43 11.31 1.55
N MET A 123 -9.81 11.26 2.82
CA MET A 123 -11.20 11.05 3.21
C MET A 123 -11.91 12.40 3.25
N ILE A 124 -12.81 12.63 2.29
CA ILE A 124 -13.50 13.91 2.13
C ILE A 124 -14.87 13.81 2.80
N THR A 125 -15.21 14.78 3.64
CA THR A 125 -16.50 14.83 4.36
C THR A 125 -17.24 16.13 4.06
N ASP A 126 -18.56 16.08 4.10
CA ASP A 126 -19.36 17.30 4.08
C ASP A 126 -19.20 18.11 5.37
N ALA A 127 -19.58 19.39 5.35
CA ALA A 127 -19.45 20.27 6.51
C ALA A 127 -20.17 19.76 7.77
N ALA A 128 -21.30 19.05 7.59
CA ALA A 128 -22.05 18.44 8.68
C ALA A 128 -21.43 17.12 9.20
N GLN A 129 -20.40 16.59 8.54
CA GLN A 129 -19.76 15.29 8.84
C GLN A 129 -20.74 14.12 8.90
N THR A 130 -21.78 14.16 8.06
CA THR A 130 -22.80 13.10 7.97
C THR A 130 -22.59 12.22 6.74
N ARG A 131 -21.85 12.72 5.74
CA ARG A 131 -21.53 12.00 4.52
C ARG A 131 -20.05 12.12 4.19
N SER A 132 -19.55 11.12 3.47
CA SER A 132 -18.20 11.13 2.90
C SER A 132 -18.26 10.83 1.40
N LEU A 133 -17.46 11.55 0.63
CA LEU A 133 -17.29 11.32 -0.79
C LEU A 133 -16.31 10.17 -0.99
N LEU A 134 -16.74 9.15 -1.73
CA LEU A 134 -15.89 8.04 -2.15
C LEU A 134 -15.94 7.89 -3.68
N VAL A 135 -14.83 7.46 -4.25
CA VAL A 135 -14.61 7.33 -5.70
C VAL A 135 -14.31 5.89 -6.10
N ARG A 136 -14.56 5.55 -7.35
CA ARG A 136 -14.30 4.25 -7.94
C ARG A 136 -13.58 4.41 -9.28
N GLN A 137 -12.40 3.80 -9.39
CA GLN A 137 -11.70 3.63 -10.66
C GLN A 137 -12.16 2.33 -11.34
N GLY A 138 -12.18 2.28 -12.67
CA GLY A 138 -12.66 1.11 -13.43
C GLY A 138 -11.89 -0.19 -13.17
N ARG A 139 -10.61 -0.08 -12.77
CA ARG A 139 -9.77 -1.22 -12.37
C ARG A 139 -10.13 -1.83 -11.02
N HIS A 140 -10.89 -1.13 -10.19
CA HIS A 140 -11.32 -1.65 -8.89
C HIS A 140 -12.39 -2.72 -9.08
N PRO A 141 -12.44 -3.75 -8.20
CA PRO A 141 -13.53 -4.72 -8.25
C PRO A 141 -14.90 -4.03 -8.15
N PRO A 142 -15.91 -4.54 -8.87
CA PRO A 142 -17.24 -3.94 -8.90
C PRO A 142 -17.77 -3.62 -7.50
N GLY A 143 -18.34 -2.43 -7.34
CA GLY A 143 -18.91 -1.96 -6.07
C GLY A 143 -17.90 -1.46 -5.04
N MET A 144 -16.58 -1.58 -5.26
CA MET A 144 -15.60 -0.98 -4.35
C MET A 144 -15.37 0.50 -4.63
N TYR A 145 -15.70 1.32 -3.64
CA TYR A 145 -15.37 2.73 -3.56
C TYR A 145 -14.26 2.96 -2.53
N SER A 146 -13.43 3.97 -2.75
CA SER A 146 -12.32 4.34 -1.87
C SER A 146 -12.18 5.85 -1.78
N CYS A 147 -11.24 6.30 -0.97
CA CYS A 147 -10.84 7.70 -0.90
C CYS A 147 -10.17 8.13 -2.20
N VAL A 148 -10.25 9.43 -2.54
CA VAL A 148 -9.45 10.04 -3.63
C VAL A 148 -7.98 9.91 -3.29
N ALA A 149 -7.15 9.54 -4.26
CA ALA A 149 -5.72 9.36 -4.04
C ALA A 149 -4.90 9.55 -5.30
N GLY A 150 -3.83 10.33 -5.19
CA GLY A 150 -2.91 10.55 -6.30
C GLY A 150 -1.51 10.93 -5.87
N PHE A 151 -0.62 10.97 -6.85
CA PHE A 151 0.80 11.14 -6.60
C PHE A 151 1.12 12.61 -6.29
N LEU A 152 2.05 12.81 -5.37
CA LEU A 152 2.62 14.13 -5.16
C LEU A 152 3.51 14.49 -6.36
N GLU A 153 3.32 15.70 -6.89
CA GLU A 153 4.19 16.25 -7.90
C GLU A 153 5.43 16.94 -7.28
N PRO A 154 6.55 17.04 -8.03
CA PRO A 154 7.73 17.75 -7.57
C PRO A 154 7.43 19.20 -7.16
N GLY A 155 7.72 19.53 -5.91
CA GLY A 155 7.51 20.87 -5.35
C GLY A 155 6.18 21.05 -4.62
N GLU A 156 5.30 20.05 -4.62
CA GLU A 156 4.05 20.10 -3.86
C GLU A 156 4.25 19.81 -2.37
N THR A 157 3.44 20.48 -1.55
CA THR A 157 3.11 19.99 -0.21
C THR A 157 2.07 18.88 -0.30
N ILE A 158 1.93 18.07 0.76
CA ILE A 158 0.87 17.05 0.83
C ILE A 158 -0.51 17.72 0.68
N GLU A 159 -0.69 18.86 1.34
CA GLU A 159 -1.92 19.64 1.35
C GLU A 159 -2.23 20.25 -0.02
N SER A 160 -1.22 20.59 -0.82
CA SER A 160 -1.38 21.07 -2.20
C SER A 160 -1.79 19.92 -3.12
N CYS A 161 -1.08 18.79 -3.06
CA CYS A 161 -1.38 17.60 -3.85
C CYS A 161 -2.83 17.15 -3.61
N ILE A 162 -3.25 17.05 -2.35
CA ILE A 162 -4.61 16.63 -2.02
C ILE A 162 -5.66 17.57 -2.60
N ARG A 163 -5.44 18.89 -2.54
CA ARG A 163 -6.39 19.85 -3.12
C ARG A 163 -6.46 19.71 -4.64
N ARG A 164 -5.31 19.55 -5.30
CA ARG A 164 -5.22 19.34 -6.74
C ARG A 164 -5.96 18.07 -7.15
N GLU A 165 -5.60 16.92 -6.58
CA GLU A 165 -6.22 15.63 -6.91
C GLU A 165 -7.74 15.61 -6.69
N VAL A 166 -8.23 16.25 -5.62
CA VAL A 166 -9.67 16.34 -5.35
C VAL A 166 -10.38 17.30 -6.32
N ALA A 167 -9.74 18.40 -6.70
CA ALA A 167 -10.30 19.30 -7.71
C ALA A 167 -10.31 18.65 -9.11
N GLU A 168 -9.25 17.92 -9.47
CA GLU A 168 -9.10 17.23 -10.75
C GLU A 168 -10.08 16.07 -10.90
N GLU A 169 -10.15 15.15 -9.92
CA GLU A 169 -10.94 13.93 -10.07
C GLU A 169 -12.46 14.15 -9.91
N VAL A 170 -12.87 15.08 -9.02
CA VAL A 170 -14.28 15.22 -8.59
C VAL A 170 -14.80 16.65 -8.56
N GLY A 171 -13.99 17.64 -8.96
CA GLY A 171 -14.44 19.03 -9.09
C GLY A 171 -14.68 19.73 -7.77
N ILE A 172 -14.08 19.27 -6.68
CA ILE A 172 -14.31 19.80 -5.33
C ILE A 172 -13.11 20.60 -4.82
N ASP A 173 -13.38 21.80 -4.31
CA ASP A 173 -12.47 22.59 -3.50
C ASP A 173 -12.61 22.22 -2.01
N LEU A 174 -11.48 21.94 -1.36
CA LEU A 174 -11.44 21.63 0.07
C LEU A 174 -11.19 22.89 0.91
N ASP A 175 -12.08 23.13 1.88
CA ASP A 175 -11.97 24.19 2.87
C ASP A 175 -10.88 23.88 3.90
N GLU A 176 -10.82 22.63 4.36
CA GLU A 176 -9.85 22.15 5.35
C GLU A 176 -9.17 20.88 4.86
N VAL A 177 -7.89 20.75 5.20
CA VAL A 177 -7.09 19.54 5.00
C VAL A 177 -6.28 19.28 6.25
N GLY A 178 -6.24 18.04 6.72
CA GLY A 178 -5.39 17.68 7.84
C GLY A 178 -4.93 16.22 7.81
N TYR A 179 -3.82 15.95 8.48
CA TYR A 179 -3.18 14.64 8.50
C TYR A 179 -3.92 13.64 9.41
N MET A 180 -4.06 12.39 8.96
CA MET A 180 -4.64 11.28 9.73
C MET A 180 -3.66 10.15 10.01
N GLY A 181 -2.70 9.90 9.12
CA GLY A 181 -1.75 8.81 9.28
C GLY A 181 -1.03 8.46 7.99
N SER A 182 -0.13 7.48 8.04
CA SER A 182 0.59 7.00 6.86
C SER A 182 0.68 5.48 6.82
N GLN A 183 0.95 4.96 5.63
CA GLN A 183 1.18 3.55 5.38
C GLN A 183 2.13 3.36 4.21
N HIS A 184 3.14 2.51 4.38
CA HIS A 184 3.91 2.02 3.24
C HIS A 184 3.06 1.02 2.44
N TRP A 185 2.89 1.28 1.15
CA TRP A 185 2.20 0.42 0.21
C TRP A 185 3.22 -0.21 -0.74
N PRO A 186 3.52 -1.52 -0.59
CA PRO A 186 4.72 -2.10 -1.20
C PRO A 186 4.60 -2.40 -2.70
N PHE A 187 3.43 -2.21 -3.29
CA PHE A 187 3.15 -2.57 -4.68
C PHE A 187 3.47 -1.42 -5.63
N ASN A 188 3.70 -1.74 -6.91
CA ASN A 188 3.96 -0.77 -7.99
C ASN A 188 5.17 0.15 -7.71
N GLY A 189 6.31 -0.42 -7.31
CA GLY A 189 7.52 0.36 -7.05
C GLY A 189 7.68 0.85 -5.61
N GLY A 190 6.67 0.67 -4.75
CA GLY A 190 6.69 1.12 -3.36
C GLY A 190 6.23 2.58 -3.23
N GLN A 191 5.17 2.79 -2.46
CA GLN A 191 4.51 4.08 -2.28
C GLN A 191 4.38 4.41 -0.79
N LEU A 192 4.54 5.68 -0.44
CA LEU A 192 4.20 6.18 0.89
C LEU A 192 2.82 6.81 0.81
N MET A 193 1.81 6.08 1.27
CA MET A 193 0.46 6.58 1.36
C MET A 193 0.37 7.52 2.55
N VAL A 194 0.01 8.78 2.31
CA VAL A 194 -0.18 9.82 3.32
C VAL A 194 -1.67 10.11 3.41
N GLY A 195 -2.31 9.54 4.43
CA GLY A 195 -3.72 9.64 4.70
C GLY A 195 -4.07 10.96 5.36
N CYS A 196 -5.02 11.66 4.79
CA CYS A 196 -5.53 12.94 5.25
C CYS A 196 -7.06 12.96 5.28
N TYR A 197 -7.63 13.89 6.03
CA TYR A 197 -9.03 14.25 5.91
C TYR A 197 -9.15 15.56 5.12
N GLY A 198 -10.27 15.70 4.41
CA GLY A 198 -10.67 16.92 3.72
C GLY A 198 -12.10 17.28 4.11
N ARG A 199 -12.39 18.57 4.29
CA ARG A 199 -13.76 19.07 4.52
C ARG A 199 -14.15 20.05 3.43
N THR A 200 -15.39 19.96 2.96
CA THR A 200 -15.95 20.90 1.99
C THR A 200 -17.42 21.23 2.28
N GLU A 201 -17.85 22.44 1.92
CA GLU A 201 -19.26 22.84 1.82
C GLU A 201 -19.89 22.49 0.44
N GLN A 202 -19.08 22.17 -0.57
CA GLN A 202 -19.56 21.82 -1.91
C GLN A 202 -20.16 20.41 -1.95
N THR A 203 -21.25 20.25 -2.70
CA THR A 203 -21.93 18.96 -2.86
C THR A 203 -22.06 18.49 -4.31
N GLU A 204 -22.05 19.43 -5.27
CA GLU A 204 -22.09 19.12 -6.69
C GLU A 204 -20.72 18.58 -7.12
N LEU A 205 -20.73 17.48 -7.88
CA LEU A 205 -19.53 16.81 -8.35
C LEU A 205 -19.33 17.08 -9.85
N ASP A 206 -18.10 17.36 -10.26
CA ASP A 206 -17.67 17.37 -11.65
C ASP A 206 -16.63 16.27 -11.83
N ILE A 207 -17.07 15.11 -12.32
CA ILE A 207 -16.28 13.88 -12.26
C ILE A 207 -15.45 13.74 -13.53
N ASP A 208 -14.13 13.60 -13.38
CA ASP A 208 -13.28 13.22 -14.50
C ASP A 208 -13.47 11.74 -14.85
N THR A 209 -14.24 11.52 -15.93
CA THR A 209 -14.56 10.18 -16.44
C THR A 209 -13.40 9.49 -17.16
N GLU A 210 -12.27 10.16 -17.40
CA GLU A 210 -11.06 9.50 -17.91
C GLU A 210 -10.36 8.69 -16.82
N GLU A 211 -10.41 9.17 -15.58
CA GLU A 211 -9.80 8.50 -14.42
C GLU A 211 -10.79 7.67 -13.59
N LEU A 212 -12.00 8.21 -13.36
CA LEU A 212 -13.01 7.61 -12.50
C LEU A 212 -14.17 7.00 -13.28
N GLU A 213 -14.65 5.86 -12.79
CA GLU A 213 -15.90 5.26 -13.25
C GLU A 213 -17.12 5.86 -12.55
N ASP A 214 -17.00 6.20 -11.25
CA ASP A 214 -18.08 6.78 -10.46
C ASP A 214 -17.52 7.51 -9.22
N ALA A 215 -18.22 8.53 -8.74
CA ALA A 215 -17.92 9.27 -7.51
C ALA A 215 -19.23 9.71 -6.84
N ARG A 216 -19.38 9.42 -5.55
CA ARG A 216 -20.65 9.61 -4.84
C ARG A 216 -20.45 9.96 -3.38
N TRP A 217 -21.35 10.81 -2.87
CA TRP A 217 -21.55 11.02 -1.45
C TRP A 217 -22.29 9.83 -0.84
N PHE A 218 -21.72 9.23 0.19
CA PHE A 218 -22.33 8.15 0.98
C PHE A 218 -22.55 8.61 2.41
N SER A 219 -23.69 8.25 2.99
CA SER A 219 -23.96 8.46 4.42
C SER A 219 -23.01 7.64 5.30
N ALA A 220 -22.81 8.11 6.53
CA ALA A 220 -22.04 7.39 7.53
C ALA A 220 -22.62 5.99 7.80
N GLU A 221 -23.94 5.83 7.74
CA GLU A 221 -24.64 4.54 7.87
C GLU A 221 -24.33 3.59 6.70
N GLU A 222 -24.39 4.06 5.46
CA GLU A 222 -24.05 3.25 4.27
C GLU A 222 -22.60 2.76 4.36
N ILE A 223 -21.68 3.64 4.73
CA ILE A 223 -20.26 3.31 4.90
C ILE A 223 -20.06 2.34 6.08
N LEU A 224 -20.80 2.50 7.18
CA LEU A 224 -20.76 1.58 8.32
C LEU A 224 -21.18 0.17 7.93
N GLU A 225 -22.25 0.03 7.14
CA GLU A 225 -22.69 -1.27 6.65
C GLU A 225 -21.62 -1.92 5.75
N ALA A 226 -21.05 -1.16 4.81
CA ALA A 226 -19.99 -1.64 3.94
C ALA A 226 -18.74 -2.04 4.73
N TYR A 227 -18.38 -1.26 5.75
CA TYR A 227 -17.28 -1.56 6.66
C TYR A 227 -17.53 -2.87 7.42
N LYS A 228 -18.72 -3.07 8.00
CA LYS A 228 -19.10 -4.32 8.70
C LYS A 228 -19.06 -5.54 7.78
N ARG A 229 -19.51 -5.41 6.52
CA ARG A 229 -19.43 -6.49 5.52
C ARG A 229 -17.99 -6.96 5.32
N ILE A 230 -17.06 -6.02 5.15
CA ILE A 230 -15.62 -6.30 4.99
C ILE A 230 -15.02 -6.94 6.25
N GLN A 231 -15.37 -6.48 7.45
CA GLN A 231 -14.85 -7.07 8.69
C GLN A 231 -15.32 -8.53 8.88
N ASN A 232 -16.56 -8.84 8.48
CA ASN A 232 -17.12 -10.18 8.61
C ASN A 232 -16.62 -11.16 7.54
N ASN A 233 -16.30 -10.67 6.34
CA ASN A 233 -15.82 -11.51 5.24
C ASN A 233 -14.71 -10.79 4.44
N PRO A 234 -13.48 -10.66 5.01
CA PRO A 234 -12.39 -9.93 4.38
C PRO A 234 -11.94 -10.54 3.05
N MET A 235 -12.28 -11.81 2.81
CA MET A 235 -11.94 -12.57 1.61
C MET A 235 -13.07 -12.61 0.55
N ALA A 236 -14.26 -12.04 0.83
CA ALA A 236 -15.41 -12.06 -0.10
C ALA A 236 -15.05 -11.60 -1.52
N ARG A 237 -14.14 -10.63 -1.62
CA ARG A 237 -13.62 -10.08 -2.88
C ARG A 237 -12.73 -11.01 -3.68
N ILE A 238 -12.01 -11.94 -3.03
CA ILE A 238 -11.17 -12.90 -3.76
C ILE A 238 -12.03 -13.96 -4.46
N ARG A 239 -13.29 -14.13 -4.03
CA ARG A 239 -14.23 -15.11 -4.56
C ARG A 239 -15.26 -14.57 -5.56
N ASN A 240 -15.21 -13.27 -5.92
CA ASN A 240 -16.22 -12.61 -6.78
C ASN A 240 -17.67 -12.80 -6.29
N GLU A 241 -17.89 -12.87 -4.97
CA GLU A 241 -19.21 -13.09 -4.34
C GLU A 241 -20.02 -11.78 -4.17
N THR A 242 -19.71 -10.73 -4.94
CA THR A 242 -20.31 -9.40 -4.77
C THR A 242 -21.60 -9.25 -5.59
N GLN A 243 -22.70 -8.82 -4.96
CA GLN A 243 -23.92 -8.46 -5.69
C GLN A 243 -23.74 -7.11 -6.39
N LYS A 244 -24.29 -6.98 -7.60
CA LYS A 244 -24.24 -5.74 -8.39
C LYS A 244 -25.00 -4.64 -7.66
N GLY A 245 -24.33 -3.52 -7.37
CA GLY A 245 -24.93 -2.33 -6.74
C GLY A 245 -24.69 -2.19 -5.23
N GLU A 246 -24.05 -3.16 -4.58
CA GLU A 246 -23.65 -3.03 -3.17
C GLU A 246 -22.39 -2.18 -3.01
N LEU A 247 -22.38 -1.27 -2.02
CA LEU A 247 -21.19 -0.54 -1.61
C LEU A 247 -20.22 -1.46 -0.87
N TRP A 248 -18.97 -1.47 -1.35
CA TRP A 248 -17.82 -2.08 -0.69
C TRP A 248 -16.76 -1.02 -0.41
N VAL A 249 -16.10 -1.14 0.74
CA VAL A 249 -14.95 -0.31 1.11
C VAL A 249 -13.67 -1.15 1.02
N PRO A 250 -12.47 -0.52 1.01
CA PRO A 250 -11.20 -1.24 0.96
C PRO A 250 -11.05 -2.22 2.14
N PRO A 251 -10.32 -3.32 1.97
CA PRO A 251 -10.17 -4.36 3.00
C PRO A 251 -9.41 -3.83 4.22
N ARG A 252 -9.58 -4.55 5.34
CA ARG A 252 -8.75 -4.36 6.53
C ARG A 252 -7.27 -4.45 6.16
N GLY A 253 -6.45 -3.60 6.78
CA GLY A 253 -5.02 -3.51 6.51
C GLY A 253 -4.66 -2.44 5.49
N THR A 254 -5.64 -1.81 4.83
CA THR A 254 -5.42 -0.60 4.01
C THR A 254 -5.60 0.68 4.82
N ILE A 255 -4.87 1.73 4.44
CA ILE A 255 -4.99 3.06 5.07
C ILE A 255 -6.38 3.65 4.86
N ALA A 256 -6.99 3.46 3.69
CA ALA A 256 -8.36 3.89 3.42
C ALA A 256 -9.36 3.23 4.38
N ASN A 257 -9.24 1.92 4.64
CA ASN A 257 -10.09 1.25 5.63
C ASN A 257 -9.86 1.80 7.05
N ARG A 258 -8.60 2.11 7.41
CA ARG A 258 -8.27 2.73 8.71
C ARG A 258 -8.87 4.13 8.83
N MET A 259 -8.78 4.95 7.79
CA MET A 259 -9.37 6.29 7.73
C MET A 259 -10.89 6.23 7.87
N ILE A 260 -11.54 5.33 7.13
CA ILE A 260 -12.99 5.07 7.25
C ILE A 260 -13.35 4.68 8.68
N LYS A 261 -12.59 3.77 9.30
CA LYS A 261 -12.82 3.38 10.70
C LYS A 261 -12.73 4.58 11.64
N THR A 262 -11.69 5.41 11.49
CA THR A 262 -11.49 6.62 12.30
C THR A 262 -12.69 7.56 12.15
N TRP A 263 -13.09 7.89 10.92
CA TRP A 263 -14.23 8.77 10.68
C TRP A 263 -15.54 8.21 11.25
N LEU A 264 -15.84 6.93 11.05
CA LEU A 264 -17.02 6.28 11.64
C LEU A 264 -17.00 6.32 13.18
N THR A 265 -15.81 6.30 13.80
CA THR A 265 -15.65 6.45 15.24
C THR A 265 -15.93 7.88 15.68
N ASP A 266 -15.48 8.87 14.89
CA ASP A 266 -15.75 10.29 15.14
C ASP A 266 -17.24 10.63 14.96
N CYS A 267 -17.93 9.98 14.03
CA CYS A 267 -19.39 10.02 13.90
C CYS A 267 -20.14 9.32 15.04
N GLY A 268 -19.44 8.63 15.96
CA GLY A 268 -20.05 7.88 17.06
C GLY A 268 -20.73 6.57 16.65
N LEU A 269 -20.48 6.08 15.43
CA LEU A 269 -21.06 4.84 14.90
C LEU A 269 -20.20 3.59 15.21
N LEU A 270 -18.94 3.81 15.60
CA LEU A 270 -18.02 2.78 16.07
C LEU A 270 -17.41 3.18 17.42
N PRO A 271 -17.02 2.20 18.27
CA PRO A 271 -16.31 2.48 19.50
C PRO A 271 -14.90 3.01 19.22
N ARG A 272 -14.41 3.89 20.11
CA ARG A 272 -13.03 4.38 20.14
C ARG A 272 -12.03 3.28 20.48
#